data_AF-A0A962QC31-F1
#
_entry.id   AF-A0A962QC31-F1
#
_cell.length_a   1.000
_cell.length_b   1.000
_cell.length_c   1.000
_cell.angle_alpha   90.00
_cell.angle_beta   90.00
_cell.angle_gamma   90.00
#
_symmetry.space_group_name_H-M   'P 1'
#
loop_
_entity.id
_entity.type
_entity.pdbx_description
1 polymer ?
#
loop_
_entity_poly.entity_id
_entity_poly.type
_entity_poly.pdbx_seq_one_letter_code
_entity_poly.pdbx_strand_id
1 'polypeptide(L)'
;MFKVYKPEYNPQDLSGQVGGTITSNLFSGYLNELFYHVSVPPSGVDEVAYQYRKLFIKNEHTTSSTNTRIWLDSLEHPSQISICRSSGLSDYTSSATGEPSGVTGWVSPTNYAEGLSLGTMTSSAYSGVWIRQALSGIEEPDPYSSFRIYIGGIIT
;
A
#
# COMPACT_ATOMS: atom_id res chain seq x y z
N MET A 1 -2.86 -5.57 18.42
CA MET A 1 -2.08 -5.94 17.22
C MET A 1 -2.31 -4.91 16.14
N PHE A 2 -1.36 -4.71 15.22
CA PHE A 2 -1.65 -3.91 14.04
C PHE A 2 -2.53 -4.68 13.07
N LYS A 3 -3.43 -3.96 12.39
CA LYS A 3 -4.27 -4.52 11.33
C LYS A 3 -4.28 -3.60 10.11
N VAL A 4 -4.48 -4.20 8.94
CA VAL A 4 -4.53 -3.50 7.66
C VAL A 4 -5.97 -3.44 7.15
N TYR A 5 -6.48 -2.23 6.98
CA TYR A 5 -7.86 -1.94 6.59
C TYR A 5 -7.95 -1.43 5.16
N LYS A 6 -9.07 -1.75 4.52
CA LYS A 6 -9.44 -1.26 3.20
C LYS A 6 -9.88 0.20 3.26
N PRO A 7 -9.55 0.98 2.23
CA PRO A 7 -10.09 2.32 2.06
C PRO A 7 -11.53 2.26 1.53
N GLU A 8 -12.24 3.39 1.60
CA GLU A 8 -13.62 3.56 1.12
C GLU A 8 -13.75 3.19 -0.36
N TYR A 9 -12.78 3.63 -1.17
CA TYR A 9 -12.69 3.31 -2.60
C TYR A 9 -11.55 2.30 -2.83
N ASN A 10 -11.92 1.02 -2.98
CA ASN A 10 -11.01 -0.09 -3.28
C ASN A 10 -11.52 -0.92 -4.49
N PRO A 11 -11.56 -0.32 -5.69
CA PRO A 11 -12.09 -0.98 -6.88
C PRO A 11 -11.25 -2.21 -7.24
N GLN A 12 -11.92 -3.18 -7.85
CA GLN A 12 -11.31 -4.40 -8.37
C GLN A 12 -10.89 -4.23 -9.84
N ASP A 13 -10.65 -3.01 -10.29
CA ASP A 13 -10.26 -2.65 -11.65
C ASP A 13 -9.26 -1.48 -11.66
N LEU A 14 -8.94 -0.97 -12.86
CA LEU A 14 -8.02 0.15 -13.06
C LEU A 14 -8.69 1.53 -13.19
N SER A 15 -9.99 1.55 -13.45
CA SER A 15 -10.74 2.77 -13.79
C SER A 15 -11.37 3.45 -12.60
N GLY A 16 -11.65 2.71 -11.52
CA GLY A 16 -12.32 3.23 -10.35
C GLY A 16 -11.46 4.16 -9.50
N GLN A 17 -12.13 5.04 -8.78
CA GLN A 17 -11.51 5.87 -7.74
C GLN A 17 -10.82 4.98 -6.69
N VAL A 18 -9.66 5.41 -6.19
CA VAL A 18 -8.89 4.68 -5.18
C VAL A 18 -8.63 5.59 -3.99
N GLY A 19 -8.71 5.04 -2.77
CA GLY A 19 -8.44 5.78 -1.53
C GLY A 19 -9.72 6.19 -0.80
N GLY A 20 -9.77 7.43 -0.32
CA GLY A 20 -10.80 7.92 0.57
C GLY A 20 -10.46 7.68 2.04
N THR A 21 -11.48 7.42 2.85
CA THR A 21 -11.38 7.20 4.30
C THR A 21 -11.19 5.72 4.66
N ILE A 22 -10.83 5.43 5.92
CA ILE A 22 -10.72 4.05 6.41
C ILE A 22 -12.10 3.41 6.57
N THR A 23 -12.22 2.12 6.21
CA THR A 23 -13.44 1.33 6.47
C THR A 23 -13.24 0.35 7.62
N SER A 24 -14.29 -0.36 8.03
CA SER A 24 -14.20 -1.50 8.96
C SER A 24 -13.72 -2.80 8.31
N ASN A 25 -13.54 -2.82 6.98
CA ASN A 25 -13.17 -4.01 6.23
C ASN A 25 -11.66 -4.21 6.26
N LEU A 26 -11.23 -5.44 6.51
CA LEU A 26 -9.82 -5.81 6.53
C LEU A 26 -9.36 -6.30 5.17
N PHE A 27 -8.08 -6.12 4.87
CA PHE A 27 -7.43 -6.95 3.86
C PHE A 27 -7.26 -8.36 4.41
N SER A 28 -7.70 -9.34 3.63
CA SER A 28 -7.63 -10.77 3.91
C SER A 28 -6.35 -11.42 3.37
N GLY A 29 -5.64 -10.74 2.45
CA GLY A 29 -4.40 -11.22 1.86
C GLY A 29 -4.60 -12.20 0.69
N TYR A 30 -5.83 -12.30 0.17
CA TYR A 30 -6.10 -13.08 -1.03
C TYR A 30 -5.62 -12.35 -2.30
N LEU A 31 -5.35 -13.15 -3.35
CA LEU A 31 -5.01 -12.65 -4.67
C LEU A 31 -6.07 -11.66 -5.18
N ASN A 32 -5.64 -10.64 -5.92
CA ASN A 32 -6.46 -9.60 -6.52
C ASN A 32 -7.18 -8.65 -5.55
N GLU A 33 -7.00 -8.81 -4.24
CA GLU A 33 -7.69 -7.96 -3.26
C GLU A 33 -7.12 -6.54 -3.20
N LEU A 34 -5.78 -6.45 -3.22
CA LEU A 34 -5.06 -5.18 -3.20
C LEU A 34 -4.84 -4.68 -4.62
N PHE A 35 -4.09 -5.41 -5.46
CA PHE A 35 -3.84 -5.03 -6.84
C PHE A 35 -4.71 -5.82 -7.81
N TYR A 36 -5.36 -5.15 -8.75
CA TYR A 36 -5.93 -5.78 -9.95
C TYR A 36 -4.85 -6.48 -10.78
N HIS A 37 -5.16 -7.67 -11.30
CA HIS A 37 -4.26 -8.41 -12.18
C HIS A 37 -4.23 -7.79 -13.58
N VAL A 38 -3.03 -7.52 -14.07
CA VAL A 38 -2.78 -6.98 -15.41
C VAL A 38 -1.93 -8.00 -16.17
N SER A 39 -2.48 -8.60 -17.23
CA SER A 39 -1.81 -9.65 -18.02
C SER A 39 -0.82 -9.11 -19.06
N VAL A 40 -1.01 -7.86 -19.49
CA VAL A 40 -0.10 -7.12 -20.36
C VAL A 40 -0.14 -5.65 -19.96
N PRO A 41 1.00 -4.94 -19.97
CA PRO A 41 1.00 -3.49 -19.78
C PRO A 41 0.01 -2.84 -20.76
N PRO A 42 -0.71 -1.77 -20.36
CA PRO A 42 -1.58 -1.05 -21.29
C PRO A 42 -0.80 -0.66 -22.56
N SER A 43 -1.37 -0.93 -23.73
CA SER A 43 -0.71 -0.60 -25.01
C SER A 43 -0.49 0.91 -25.14
N GLY A 44 0.71 1.33 -25.56
CA GLY A 44 1.02 2.73 -25.88
C GLY A 44 1.60 3.56 -24.75
N VAL A 45 2.16 2.93 -23.70
CA VAL A 45 2.90 3.62 -22.64
C VAL A 45 4.39 3.30 -22.81
N ASP A 46 5.18 4.26 -23.29
CA ASP A 46 6.65 4.13 -23.41
C ASP A 46 7.36 4.26 -22.04
N GLU A 47 6.62 4.63 -20.99
CA GLU A 47 7.09 4.82 -19.62
C GLU A 47 6.60 3.72 -18.67
N VAL A 48 7.24 3.62 -17.49
CA VAL A 48 6.82 2.74 -16.40
C VAL A 48 5.39 3.08 -15.98
N ALA A 49 4.43 2.23 -16.33
CA ALA A 49 3.06 2.35 -15.84
C ALA A 49 2.99 1.87 -14.38
N TYR A 50 2.17 2.52 -13.56
CA TYR A 50 1.94 2.14 -12.17
C TYR A 50 0.46 1.92 -11.90
N GLN A 51 0.19 1.01 -10.96
CA GLN A 51 -1.10 0.92 -10.29
C GLN A 51 -0.95 1.33 -8.84
N TYR A 52 -1.80 2.24 -8.38
CA TYR A 52 -1.83 2.80 -7.05
C TYR A 52 -2.98 2.21 -6.23
N ARG A 53 -2.71 1.97 -4.95
CA ARG A 53 -3.66 1.49 -3.94
C ARG A 53 -3.42 2.20 -2.63
N LYS A 54 -4.47 2.36 -1.82
CA LYS A 54 -4.36 2.89 -0.47
C LYS A 54 -4.69 1.78 0.51
N LEU A 55 -3.99 1.76 1.63
CA LEU A 55 -4.27 0.92 2.77
C LEU A 55 -4.20 1.74 4.05
N PHE A 56 -4.85 1.25 5.10
CA PHE A 56 -4.82 1.89 6.41
C PHE A 56 -4.24 0.94 7.45
N ILE A 57 -3.18 1.39 8.13
CA ILE A 57 -2.61 0.68 9.27
C ILE A 57 -3.27 1.21 10.53
N LYS A 58 -3.92 0.34 11.31
CA LYS A 58 -4.54 0.70 12.58
C LYS A 58 -3.86 -0.01 13.74
N ASN A 59 -3.56 0.74 14.79
CA ASN A 59 -3.13 0.16 16.06
C ASN A 59 -4.36 -0.36 16.82
N GLU A 60 -4.55 -1.68 16.87
CA GLU A 60 -5.57 -2.32 17.72
C GLU A 60 -4.98 -2.91 19.01
N HIS A 61 -3.81 -2.46 19.44
CA HIS A 61 -3.42 -2.64 20.84
C HIS A 61 -4.25 -1.70 21.71
N THR A 62 -4.45 -2.08 22.98
CA THR A 62 -5.04 -1.21 24.00
C THR A 62 -4.10 -0.07 24.40
N THR A 63 -2.82 -0.20 24.04
CA THR A 63 -1.70 0.68 24.38
C THR A 63 -1.16 1.42 23.16
N SER A 64 -0.28 2.40 23.40
CA SER A 64 0.37 3.15 22.31
C SER A 64 1.55 2.36 21.74
N SER A 65 1.83 2.59 20.47
CA SER A 65 3.04 2.10 19.81
C SER A 65 3.90 3.29 19.36
N THR A 66 5.12 3.37 19.87
CA THR A 66 6.10 4.38 19.47
C THR A 66 7.04 3.82 18.40
N ASN A 67 7.67 4.70 17.62
CA ASN A 67 8.56 4.32 16.51
C ASN A 67 7.92 3.32 15.53
N THR A 68 6.60 3.46 15.29
CA THR A 68 5.89 2.53 14.42
C THR A 68 6.33 2.71 12.98
N ARG A 69 6.64 1.61 12.30
CA ARG A 69 7.13 1.56 10.93
C ARG A 69 6.46 0.44 10.14
N ILE A 70 6.41 0.63 8.82
CA ILE A 70 5.96 -0.36 7.84
C ILE A 70 7.08 -0.66 6.85
N TRP A 71 7.30 -1.93 6.54
CA TRP A 71 8.26 -2.37 5.53
C TRP A 71 7.73 -3.56 4.73
N LEU A 72 8.39 -3.84 3.61
CA LEU A 72 8.00 -4.82 2.63
C LEU A 72 9.00 -5.99 2.62
N ASP A 73 8.55 -7.13 2.13
CA ASP A 73 9.39 -8.28 1.79
C ASP A 73 8.85 -8.86 0.49
N SER A 74 9.52 -8.50 -0.60
CA SER A 74 9.17 -8.82 -1.98
C SER A 74 10.34 -9.60 -2.61
N LEU A 75 10.42 -10.89 -2.30
CA LEU A 75 11.50 -11.77 -2.78
C LEU A 75 11.52 -11.93 -4.29
N GLU A 76 10.33 -12.05 -4.91
CA GLU A 76 10.20 -12.38 -6.33
C GLU A 76 10.36 -11.13 -7.22
N HIS A 77 10.04 -9.93 -6.70
CA HIS A 77 10.16 -8.67 -7.43
C HIS A 77 10.44 -7.46 -6.50
N PRO A 78 11.67 -7.33 -5.95
CA PRO A 78 11.99 -6.37 -4.89
C PRO A 78 11.80 -4.89 -5.30
N SER A 79 11.87 -4.57 -6.59
CA SER A 79 11.75 -3.21 -7.12
C SER A 79 10.36 -2.85 -7.65
N GLN A 80 9.39 -3.78 -7.65
CA GLN A 80 8.07 -3.51 -8.24
C GLN A 80 7.11 -2.82 -7.27
N ILE A 81 7.25 -3.05 -5.97
CA ILE A 81 6.36 -2.50 -4.96
C ILE A 81 7.05 -1.37 -4.21
N SER A 82 6.38 -0.23 -4.11
CA SER A 82 6.82 0.89 -3.27
C SER A 82 5.66 1.42 -2.44
N ILE A 83 5.98 1.98 -1.28
CA ILE A 83 5.03 2.62 -0.37
C ILE A 83 5.38 4.09 -0.15
N CYS A 84 4.37 4.88 0.18
CA CYS A 84 4.51 6.27 0.58
C CYS A 84 3.46 6.62 1.63
N ARG A 85 3.76 7.60 2.49
CA ARG A 85 2.80 8.07 3.49
C ARG A 85 1.70 8.88 2.82
N SER A 86 0.46 8.64 3.23
CA SER A 86 -0.69 9.44 2.83
C SER A 86 -0.54 10.90 3.26
N SER A 87 -0.96 11.84 2.41
CA SER A 87 -0.88 13.28 2.70
C SER A 87 -1.96 13.72 3.70
N GLY A 88 -3.04 12.94 3.81
CA GLY A 88 -4.10 13.11 4.81
C GLY A 88 -4.82 11.81 5.17
N LEU A 89 -5.74 11.86 6.13
CA LEU A 89 -6.57 10.71 6.51
C LEU A 89 -7.65 10.41 5.46
N SER A 90 -8.05 11.41 4.68
CA SER A 90 -8.94 11.30 3.53
C SER A 90 -8.25 11.93 2.32
N ASP A 91 -7.75 11.10 1.42
CA ASP A 91 -7.21 11.48 0.13
C ASP A 91 -7.52 10.35 -0.88
N TYR A 92 -7.69 10.71 -2.15
CA TYR A 92 -8.05 9.76 -3.19
C TYR A 92 -7.48 10.19 -4.54
N THR A 93 -7.48 9.25 -5.48
CA THR A 93 -7.21 9.50 -6.91
C THR A 93 -8.40 9.01 -7.72
N SER A 94 -8.69 9.66 -8.85
CA SER A 94 -9.85 9.34 -9.70
C SER A 94 -9.73 7.99 -10.41
N SER A 95 -8.52 7.42 -10.49
CA SER A 95 -8.28 6.12 -11.10
C SER A 95 -7.12 5.41 -10.42
N ALA A 96 -7.07 4.09 -10.55
CA ALA A 96 -5.96 3.28 -10.07
C ALA A 96 -4.63 3.59 -10.74
N THR A 97 -4.63 4.17 -11.93
CA THR A 97 -3.42 4.47 -12.70
C THR A 97 -2.95 5.91 -12.53
N GLY A 98 -3.77 6.77 -11.91
CA GLY A 98 -3.42 8.15 -11.59
C GLY A 98 -2.73 8.24 -10.23
N GLU A 99 -1.56 8.88 -10.18
CA GLU A 99 -0.84 9.10 -8.93
C GLU A 99 -1.68 9.98 -7.96
N PRO A 100 -1.82 9.60 -6.68
CA PRO A 100 -2.52 10.42 -5.70
C PRO A 100 -1.81 11.76 -5.47
N SER A 101 -2.62 12.83 -5.41
CA SER A 101 -2.09 14.20 -5.24
C SER A 101 -1.41 14.40 -3.88
N GLY A 102 -0.29 15.13 -3.90
CA GLY A 102 0.45 15.51 -2.69
C GLY A 102 1.26 14.39 -2.04
N VAL A 103 1.34 13.22 -2.67
CA VAL A 103 2.15 12.09 -2.23
C VAL A 103 3.52 12.17 -2.90
N THR A 104 4.59 12.20 -2.12
CA THR A 104 5.98 12.23 -2.63
C THR A 104 6.89 11.37 -1.76
N GLY A 105 8.00 10.87 -2.32
CA GLY A 105 8.96 10.04 -1.56
C GLY A 105 8.53 8.57 -1.46
N TRP A 106 8.19 7.97 -2.60
CA TRP A 106 8.00 6.53 -2.71
C TRP A 106 9.27 5.77 -2.35
N VAL A 107 9.14 4.79 -1.46
CA VAL A 107 10.26 3.97 -0.96
C VAL A 107 9.90 2.50 -1.01
N SER A 108 10.89 1.62 -1.14
CA SER A 108 10.73 0.16 -1.12
C SER A 108 11.53 -0.45 0.04
N PRO A 109 11.19 -0.11 1.31
CA PRO A 109 11.98 -0.52 2.46
C PRO A 109 11.84 -2.01 2.71
N THR A 110 12.95 -2.69 2.98
CA THR A 110 13.00 -4.16 3.11
C THR A 110 13.11 -4.64 4.56
N ASN A 111 13.35 -3.71 5.48
CA ASN A 111 13.56 -4.00 6.90
C ASN A 111 13.06 -2.87 7.78
N TYR A 112 13.02 -3.10 9.10
CA TYR A 112 12.53 -2.13 10.08
C TYR A 112 13.33 -0.82 10.08
N ALA A 113 14.65 -0.85 9.89
CA ALA A 113 15.49 0.35 9.95
C ALA A 113 15.18 1.32 8.80
N GLU A 114 14.97 0.77 7.60
CA GLU A 114 14.53 1.50 6.40
C GLU A 114 13.03 1.80 6.38
N GLY A 115 12.25 1.10 7.21
CA GLY A 115 10.79 1.14 7.20
C GLY A 115 10.22 2.55 7.24
N LEU A 116 9.18 2.76 6.41
CA LEU A 116 8.46 4.02 6.34
C LEU A 116 7.85 4.34 7.71
N SER A 117 8.22 5.49 8.26
CA SER A 117 7.79 5.90 9.59
C SER A 117 6.33 6.30 9.62
N LEU A 118 5.56 5.62 10.48
CA LEU A 118 4.19 5.98 10.85
C LEU A 118 4.18 6.87 12.12
N GLY A 119 5.26 6.84 12.90
CA GLY A 119 5.45 7.64 14.10
C GLY A 119 4.83 6.97 15.34
N THR A 120 4.33 7.78 16.27
CA THR A 120 3.59 7.27 17.42
C THR A 120 2.12 7.05 17.04
N MET A 121 1.62 5.85 17.27
CA MET A 121 0.23 5.48 17.06
C MET A 121 -0.41 5.14 18.41
N THR A 122 -1.29 6.01 18.90
CA THR A 122 -2.07 5.72 20.12
C THR A 122 -3.03 4.55 19.89
N SER A 123 -3.61 4.02 20.96
CA SER A 123 -4.66 3.01 20.87
C SER A 123 -5.77 3.47 19.91
N SER A 124 -6.16 2.59 18.99
CA SER A 124 -7.15 2.83 17.93
C SER A 124 -6.78 3.87 16.87
N ALA A 125 -5.62 4.52 16.95
CA ALA A 125 -5.14 5.41 15.90
C ALA A 125 -4.83 4.63 14.61
N TYR A 126 -4.98 5.31 13.48
CA TYR A 126 -4.67 4.75 12.17
C TYR A 126 -3.88 5.74 11.31
N SER A 127 -3.16 5.21 10.34
CA SER A 127 -2.38 5.97 9.36
C SER A 127 -2.64 5.43 7.96
N GLY A 128 -2.83 6.34 6.99
CA GLY A 128 -2.95 5.98 5.58
C GLY A 128 -1.57 5.78 4.96
N VAL A 129 -1.46 4.76 4.13
CA VAL A 129 -0.27 4.46 3.33
C VAL A 129 -0.71 4.21 1.90
N TRP A 130 -0.09 4.89 0.96
CA TRP A 130 -0.19 4.58 -0.45
C TRP A 130 0.82 3.51 -0.80
N ILE A 131 0.41 2.58 -1.64
CA ILE A 131 1.24 1.51 -2.19
C ILE A 131 1.06 1.51 -3.70
N ARG A 132 2.15 1.36 -4.44
CA ARG A 132 2.13 1.26 -5.89
C ARG A 132 2.85 0.01 -6.37
N GLN A 133 2.38 -0.52 -7.48
CA GLN A 133 3.00 -1.60 -8.23
C GLN A 133 3.41 -1.06 -9.60
N ALA A 134 4.68 -1.24 -9.97
CA ALA A 134 5.13 -1.04 -11.35
C ALA A 134 4.57 -2.16 -12.24
N LEU A 135 3.91 -1.77 -13.34
CA LEU A 135 3.32 -2.67 -14.34
C LEU A 135 4.25 -2.89 -15.55
N SER A 136 5.27 -2.05 -15.73
CA SER A 136 6.29 -2.25 -16.78
C SER A 136 7.33 -3.29 -16.35
N GLY A 137 7.88 -4.03 -17.31
CA GLY A 137 8.89 -5.07 -17.03
C GLY A 137 8.29 -6.39 -16.56
N ILE A 138 6.98 -6.59 -16.76
CA ILE A 138 6.35 -7.92 -16.68
C ILE A 138 6.70 -8.65 -17.99
N GLU A 139 7.86 -9.29 -18.03
CA GLU A 139 8.29 -10.11 -19.18
C GLU A 139 7.56 -11.46 -19.20
N GLU A 140 7.25 -11.99 -18.01
CA GLU A 140 6.32 -13.10 -17.80
C GLU A 140 5.41 -12.76 -16.61
N PRO A 141 4.08 -12.68 -16.78
CA PRO A 141 3.19 -12.48 -15.64
C PRO A 141 3.34 -13.67 -14.69
N ASP A 142 3.88 -13.42 -13.49
CA ASP A 142 3.94 -14.40 -12.42
C ASP A 142 2.64 -14.30 -11.58
N PRO A 143 1.66 -15.19 -11.78
CA PRO A 143 0.42 -15.17 -11.01
C PRO A 143 0.63 -15.54 -9.53
N TYR A 144 1.83 -15.99 -9.15
CA TYR A 144 2.20 -16.34 -7.78
C TYR A 144 3.07 -15.29 -7.09
N SER A 145 3.51 -14.26 -7.81
CA SER A 145 4.29 -13.16 -7.24
C SER A 145 3.58 -12.61 -6.00
N SER A 146 4.22 -12.78 -4.85
CA SER A 146 3.71 -12.34 -3.57
C SER A 146 4.67 -11.39 -2.86
N PHE A 147 4.11 -10.54 -2.00
CA PHE A 147 4.91 -9.74 -1.08
C PHE A 147 4.24 -9.72 0.28
N ARG A 148 5.05 -9.50 1.31
CA ARG A 148 4.57 -9.36 2.69
C ARG A 148 4.70 -7.92 3.14
N ILE A 149 3.73 -7.48 3.93
CA ILE A 149 3.75 -6.20 4.63
C ILE A 149 3.99 -6.50 6.10
N TYR A 150 5.04 -5.93 6.66
CA TYR A 150 5.33 -5.99 8.08
C TYR A 150 5.07 -4.64 8.73
N ILE A 151 4.51 -4.67 9.94
CA ILE A 151 4.31 -3.49 10.79
C ILE A 151 4.92 -3.80 12.15
N GLY A 152 5.73 -2.87 12.65
CA GLY A 152 6.43 -3.03 13.93
C GLY A 152 6.61 -1.70 14.63
N GLY A 153 6.78 -1.75 15.95
CA GLY A 153 6.99 -0.60 16.82
C GLY A 153 7.21 -1.04 18.26
N ILE A 154 7.37 -0.10 19.17
CA ILE A 154 7.57 -0.37 20.60
C ILE A 154 6.24 -0.13 21.31
N ILE A 155 5.66 -1.21 21.85
CA ILE A 155 4.41 -1.15 22.61
C ILE A 155 4.69 -0.67 24.03
N THR A 156 3.97 0.37 24.47
CA THR A 156 4.11 1.03 25.77
C THR A 156 2.78 1.21 26.45
#